data_AF-A0AA37CX19-F1
#
_entry.id   AF-A0AA37CX19-F1
#
_cell.length_a   1.000
_cell.length_b   1.000
_cell.length_c   1.000
_cell.angle_alpha   90.00
_cell.angle_beta   90.00
_cell.angle_gamma   90.00
#
_symmetry.space_group_name_H-M   'P 1'
#
loop_
_entity.id
_entity.type
_entity.pdbx_description
1 polymer ?
#
loop_
_entity_poly.entity_id
_entity_poly.type
_entity_poly.pdbx_seq_one_letter_code
_entity_poly.pdbx_strand_id
1 'polypeptide(L)'
;MDPISYLFSAYLNLVQQQVTDIYGTELKTLVVPYEGEQVPFSFQLWQIKQQSVCRPYEQDVRRFSQCTVKAQALFGKLCDDLTRQDDSSWQLPKYRTMYCSAAIGYRPMIAEIADAQQSPGKLAERACNQAILAAMGSNDETLLAQRDKACAAVR
;
A
#
# COMPACT_ATOMS: atom_id res chain seq x y z
N MET A 1 -5.88 6.64 21.67
CA MET A 1 -5.61 5.25 21.23
C MET A 1 -6.26 5.07 19.88
N ASP A 2 -5.53 4.57 18.88
CA ASP A 2 -6.04 4.46 17.51
C ASP A 2 -7.05 3.31 17.38
N PRO A 3 -8.09 3.44 16.54
CA PRO A 3 -9.14 2.42 16.37
C PRO A 3 -8.59 1.07 15.89
N ILE A 4 -7.47 1.07 15.17
CA ILE A 4 -6.76 -0.14 14.75
C ILE A 4 -6.14 -0.86 15.96
N SER A 5 -5.58 -0.12 16.92
CA SER A 5 -5.01 -0.69 18.15
C SER A 5 -6.10 -1.34 19.01
N TYR A 6 -7.32 -0.78 19.05
CA TYR A 6 -8.47 -1.39 19.73
C TYR A 6 -8.93 -2.69 19.05
N LEU A 7 -9.14 -2.68 17.73
CA LEU A 7 -9.51 -3.89 17.00
C LEU A 7 -8.45 -4.96 17.11
N PHE A 8 -7.17 -4.58 17.10
CA PHE A 8 -6.07 -5.49 17.26
C PHE A 8 -5.99 -6.07 18.67
N SER A 9 -6.14 -5.26 19.72
CA SER A 9 -6.20 -5.74 21.11
C SER A 9 -7.41 -6.66 21.36
N ALA A 10 -8.57 -6.33 20.79
CA ALA A 10 -9.78 -7.16 20.84
C ALA A 10 -9.59 -8.48 20.09
N TYR A 11 -8.97 -8.44 18.91
CA TYR A 11 -8.61 -9.63 18.14
C TYR A 11 -7.60 -10.50 18.90
N LEU A 12 -6.55 -9.90 19.44
CA LEU A 12 -5.57 -10.61 20.27
C LEU A 12 -6.28 -11.29 21.42
N ASN A 13 -7.08 -10.57 22.22
CA ASN A 13 -7.85 -11.12 23.34
C ASN A 13 -8.78 -12.27 22.92
N LEU A 14 -9.44 -12.18 21.76
CA LEU A 14 -10.27 -13.26 21.22
C LEU A 14 -9.42 -14.51 20.90
N VAL A 15 -8.26 -14.32 20.27
CA VAL A 15 -7.30 -15.40 20.00
C VAL A 15 -6.72 -15.97 21.29
N GLN A 16 -6.55 -15.18 22.35
CA GLN A 16 -6.11 -15.70 23.66
C GLN A 16 -7.12 -16.68 24.25
N GLN A 17 -8.42 -16.42 24.08
CA GLN A 17 -9.49 -17.22 24.68
C GLN A 17 -9.79 -18.52 23.95
N GLN A 18 -9.40 -18.65 22.67
CA GLN A 18 -9.75 -19.82 21.84
C GLN A 18 -8.60 -20.81 21.60
N VAL A 19 -7.38 -20.57 22.09
CA VAL A 19 -6.19 -21.29 21.62
C VAL A 19 -5.56 -22.19 22.68
N THR A 20 -5.56 -23.51 22.40
CA THR A 20 -4.73 -24.56 23.04
C THR A 20 -3.28 -24.56 22.55
N ASP A 21 -2.98 -23.90 21.42
CA ASP A 21 -1.63 -23.73 20.88
C ASP A 21 -0.86 -22.58 21.55
N ILE A 22 -0.34 -22.89 22.74
CA ILE A 22 0.54 -22.03 23.56
C ILE A 22 1.88 -21.78 22.86
N TYR A 23 2.26 -22.62 21.89
CA TYR A 23 3.58 -22.53 21.25
C TYR A 23 3.56 -21.75 19.94
N GLY A 24 2.37 -21.48 19.39
CA GLY A 24 2.19 -20.83 18.08
C GLY A 24 2.61 -21.73 16.93
N THR A 25 2.53 -23.06 17.09
CA THR A 25 2.93 -24.04 16.08
C THR A 25 1.98 -24.10 14.90
N GLU A 26 0.75 -23.63 15.03
CA GLU A 26 -0.22 -23.60 13.95
C GLU A 26 -0.01 -22.41 13.01
N LEU A 27 -0.18 -22.64 11.70
CA LEU A 27 -0.18 -21.57 10.71
C LEU A 27 -1.48 -20.79 10.85
N LYS A 28 -1.38 -19.52 11.24
CA LYS A 28 -2.51 -18.60 11.37
C LYS A 28 -2.51 -17.61 10.23
N THR A 29 -3.66 -17.38 9.60
CA THR A 29 -3.84 -16.42 8.52
C THR A 29 -4.77 -15.30 8.97
N LEU A 30 -4.31 -14.06 8.82
CA LEU A 30 -5.03 -12.85 9.19
C LEU A 30 -5.30 -12.01 7.95
N VAL A 31 -6.36 -11.21 8.02
CA VAL A 31 -6.60 -10.09 7.11
C VAL A 31 -6.84 -8.87 7.97
N VAL A 32 -5.88 -7.95 7.97
CA VAL A 32 -5.94 -6.75 8.82
C VAL A 32 -6.25 -5.53 7.95
N PRO A 33 -7.36 -4.81 8.19
CA PRO A 33 -7.63 -3.55 7.51
C PRO A 33 -6.64 -2.48 7.97
N TYR A 34 -5.98 -1.80 7.04
CA TYR A 34 -5.04 -0.71 7.32
C TYR A 34 -5.08 0.36 6.24
N GLU A 35 -5.42 1.60 6.62
CA GLU A 35 -5.46 2.79 5.74
C GLU A 35 -6.17 2.54 4.38
N GLY A 36 -7.31 1.87 4.43
CA GLY A 36 -8.15 1.59 3.25
C GLY A 36 -7.74 0.37 2.42
N GLU A 37 -6.73 -0.39 2.83
CA GLU A 37 -6.33 -1.65 2.20
C GLU A 37 -6.51 -2.84 3.15
N GLN A 38 -6.83 -4.01 2.59
CA GLN A 38 -6.87 -5.27 3.33
C GLN A 38 -5.48 -5.90 3.26
N VAL A 39 -4.83 -6.13 4.40
CA VAL A 39 -3.49 -6.73 4.43
C VAL A 39 -3.60 -8.19 4.87
N PRO A 40 -3.67 -9.16 3.94
CA PRO A 40 -3.62 -10.57 4.27
C PRO A 40 -2.18 -11.02 4.54
N PHE A 41 -1.96 -11.80 5.59
CA PHE A 41 -0.68 -12.45 5.87
C PHE A 41 -0.88 -13.67 6.76
N SER A 42 0.09 -14.57 6.75
CA SER A 42 0.15 -15.72 7.64
C SER A 42 1.38 -15.66 8.53
N PHE A 43 1.27 -16.23 9.72
CA PHE A 43 2.38 -16.36 10.65
C PHE A 43 2.33 -17.72 11.35
N GLN A 44 3.50 -18.18 11.78
CA GLN A 44 3.70 -19.41 12.55
C GLN A 44 4.93 -19.21 13.41
N LEU A 45 4.94 -19.77 14.62
CA LEU A 45 6.00 -19.62 15.62
C LEU A 45 6.34 -18.17 15.87
N TRP A 46 5.31 -17.31 15.93
CA TRP A 46 5.49 -15.87 16.17
C TRP A 46 6.38 -15.20 15.10
N GLN A 47 6.33 -15.73 13.89
CA GLN A 47 7.06 -15.21 12.75
C GLN A 47 6.13 -15.09 11.54
N ILE A 48 6.01 -13.86 11.01
CA ILE A 48 5.28 -13.61 9.77
C ILE A 48 6.01 -14.28 8.61
N LYS A 49 5.27 -15.05 7.80
CA LYS A 49 5.78 -15.66 6.57
C LYS A 49 5.75 -14.60 5.49
N GLN A 50 6.90 -14.02 5.16
CA GLN A 50 6.97 -12.88 4.23
C GLN A 50 6.30 -13.16 2.88
N GLN A 51 6.45 -14.37 2.35
CA GLN A 51 5.84 -14.83 1.10
C GLN A 51 4.31 -14.96 1.13
N SER A 52 3.70 -14.90 2.32
CA SER A 52 2.24 -14.92 2.47
C SER A 52 1.62 -13.52 2.43
N VAL A 53 2.43 -12.48 2.66
CA VAL A 53 1.95 -11.10 2.76
C VAL A 53 1.42 -10.65 1.41
N CYS A 54 0.17 -10.21 1.36
CA CYS A 54 -0.51 -9.72 0.15
C CYS A 54 -0.64 -10.75 -0.98
N ARG A 55 -0.35 -12.04 -0.73
CA ARG A 55 -0.35 -13.11 -1.75
C ARG A 55 -1.60 -13.16 -2.63
N PRO A 56 -2.84 -12.97 -2.12
CA PRO A 56 -4.04 -12.95 -2.97
C PRO A 56 -4.04 -11.87 -4.06
N TYR A 57 -3.21 -10.84 -3.95
CA TYR A 57 -3.13 -9.74 -4.91
C TYR A 57 -1.98 -9.87 -5.91
N GLU A 58 -1.18 -10.94 -5.84
CA GLU A 58 0.03 -11.14 -6.65
C GLU A 58 -0.20 -11.00 -8.17
N GLN A 59 -1.41 -11.29 -8.65
CA GLN A 59 -1.79 -11.16 -10.06
C GLN A 59 -2.08 -9.71 -10.50
N ASP A 60 -2.38 -8.81 -9.55
CA ASP A 60 -2.58 -7.38 -9.78
C ASP A 60 -1.37 -6.63 -9.20
N VAL A 61 -0.38 -6.36 -10.04
CA VAL A 61 0.88 -5.74 -9.64
C VAL A 61 0.69 -4.42 -8.90
N ARG A 62 -0.31 -3.60 -9.29
CA ARG A 62 -0.55 -2.31 -8.65
C ARG A 62 -1.07 -2.51 -7.23
N ARG A 63 -2.09 -3.36 -7.09
CA ARG A 63 -2.69 -3.67 -5.81
C ARG A 63 -1.73 -4.44 -4.90
N PHE A 64 -0.95 -5.35 -5.45
CA PHE A 64 0.10 -6.05 -4.72
C PHE A 64 1.13 -5.07 -4.17
N SER A 65 1.63 -4.15 -5.00
CA SER A 65 2.56 -3.13 -4.54
C SER A 65 1.95 -2.25 -3.44
N GLN A 66 0.74 -1.73 -3.66
CA GLN A 66 0.02 -0.94 -2.66
C GLN A 66 -0.13 -1.70 -1.34
N CYS A 67 -0.57 -2.96 -1.40
CA CYS A 67 -0.75 -3.79 -0.22
C CYS A 67 0.57 -4.05 0.50
N THR A 68 1.66 -4.38 -0.20
CA THR A 68 2.95 -4.69 0.46
C THR A 68 3.54 -3.45 1.13
N VAL A 69 3.40 -2.25 0.56
CA VAL A 69 3.78 -0.98 1.21
C VAL A 69 2.94 -0.76 2.47
N LYS A 70 1.63 -0.96 2.40
CA LYS A 70 0.72 -0.83 3.54
C LYS A 70 1.00 -1.88 4.62
N ALA A 71 1.42 -3.09 4.24
CA ALA A 71 1.81 -4.14 5.16
C ALA A 71 3.06 -3.76 5.96
N GLN A 72 4.07 -3.18 5.32
CA GLN A 72 5.26 -2.69 6.02
C GLN A 72 4.90 -1.62 7.05
N ALA A 73 4.08 -0.64 6.66
CA ALA A 73 3.61 0.41 7.56
C ALA A 73 2.79 -0.16 8.73
N LEU A 74 1.89 -1.11 8.46
CA LEU A 74 1.11 -1.82 9.47
C LEU A 74 2.01 -2.54 10.49
N PHE A 75 3.03 -3.27 10.04
CA PHE A 75 3.93 -3.98 10.95
C PHE A 75 4.70 -3.01 11.85
N GLY A 76 5.17 -1.88 11.31
CA GLY A 76 5.77 -0.82 12.11
C GLY A 76 4.82 -0.25 13.15
N LYS A 77 3.59 0.08 12.74
CA LYS A 77 2.56 0.59 13.64
C LYS A 77 2.22 -0.39 14.77
N LEU A 78 2.07 -1.68 14.46
CA LEU A 78 1.80 -2.70 15.46
C LEU A 78 3.00 -2.93 16.41
N CYS A 79 4.23 -2.88 15.90
CA CYS A 79 5.43 -2.91 16.73
C CYS A 79 5.44 -1.73 17.73
N ASP A 80 5.19 -0.51 17.26
CA ASP A 80 5.16 0.69 18.08
C ASP A 80 4.06 0.63 19.15
N ASP A 81 2.86 0.20 18.76
CA ASP A 81 1.71 0.12 19.67
C ASP A 81 1.92 -0.96 20.74
N LEU A 82 2.50 -2.11 20.38
CA LEU A 82 2.79 -3.19 21.33
C LEU A 82 3.97 -2.87 22.25
N THR A 83 4.93 -2.06 21.81
CA THR A 83 6.07 -1.62 22.62
C THR A 83 5.65 -0.67 23.74
N ARG A 84 4.56 0.09 23.54
CA ARG A 84 4.01 1.00 24.56
C ARG A 84 3.11 0.33 25.60
N GLN A 85 2.78 -0.95 25.42
CA GLN A 85 1.92 -1.70 26.33
C GLN A 85 2.77 -2.48 27.33
N ASP A 86 2.32 -2.52 28.58
CA ASP A 86 2.91 -3.38 29.61
C ASP A 86 2.64 -4.86 29.33
N ASP A 87 3.57 -5.73 29.76
CA ASP A 87 3.53 -7.18 29.57
C ASP A 87 2.47 -7.85 30.48
N SER A 88 1.21 -7.51 30.22
CA SER A 88 0.02 -8.03 30.91
C SER A 88 -0.28 -9.50 30.59
N SER A 89 0.31 -10.05 29.52
CA SER A 89 0.17 -11.44 29.08
C SER A 89 1.49 -11.96 28.52
N TRP A 90 1.78 -13.26 28.72
CA TRP A 90 2.99 -13.92 28.20
C TRP A 90 3.07 -13.90 26.66
N GLN A 91 1.95 -13.74 25.96
CA GLN A 91 1.88 -13.67 24.49
C GLN A 91 2.24 -12.30 23.96
N LEU A 92 2.05 -11.24 24.76
CA LEU A 92 2.27 -9.87 24.30
C LEU A 92 3.73 -9.64 23.89
N PRO A 93 4.75 -10.08 24.65
CA PRO A 93 6.14 -10.04 24.21
C PRO A 93 6.42 -10.80 22.90
N LYS A 94 5.68 -11.90 22.66
CA LYS A 94 5.83 -12.71 21.45
C LYS A 94 5.27 -12.00 20.23
N TYR A 95 4.07 -11.44 20.34
CA TYR A 95 3.49 -10.59 19.28
C TYR A 95 4.35 -9.35 19.03
N ARG A 96 4.84 -8.68 20.08
CA ARG A 96 5.75 -7.54 19.95
C ARG A 96 6.97 -7.92 19.12
N THR A 97 7.66 -8.99 19.51
CA THR A 97 8.82 -9.51 18.76
C THR A 97 8.46 -9.84 17.31
N MET A 98 7.32 -10.50 17.07
CA MET A 98 6.85 -10.85 15.72
C MET A 98 6.73 -9.62 14.82
N TYR A 99 5.94 -8.62 15.23
CA TYR A 99 5.68 -7.44 14.42
C TYR A 99 6.91 -6.55 14.30
N CYS A 100 7.71 -6.40 15.35
CA CYS A 100 8.96 -5.65 15.28
C CYS A 100 9.99 -6.30 14.35
N SER A 101 10.12 -7.64 14.37
CA SER A 101 10.99 -8.34 13.41
C SER A 101 10.52 -8.14 11.97
N ALA A 102 9.20 -8.14 11.75
CA ALA A 102 8.61 -7.93 10.43
C ALA A 102 8.76 -6.47 9.98
N ALA A 103 8.59 -5.48 10.86
CA ALA A 103 8.78 -4.07 10.55
C ALA A 103 10.19 -3.78 10.01
N ILE A 104 11.20 -4.46 10.56
CA ILE A 104 12.61 -4.29 10.17
C ILE A 104 12.96 -5.17 8.96
N GLY A 105 12.53 -6.43 8.97
CA GLY A 105 12.99 -7.45 8.03
C GLY A 105 12.15 -7.62 6.78
N TYR A 106 10.91 -7.13 6.76
CA TYR A 106 10.03 -7.23 5.60
C TYR A 106 10.40 -6.19 4.54
N ARG A 107 10.47 -6.63 3.28
CA ARG A 107 10.75 -5.78 2.13
C ARG A 107 9.50 -5.69 1.26
N PRO A 108 8.83 -4.54 1.14
CA PRO A 108 7.67 -4.41 0.28
C PRO A 108 8.09 -4.48 -1.20
N MET A 109 7.15 -4.88 -2.05
CA MET A 109 7.30 -4.71 -3.49
C MET A 109 6.87 -3.29 -3.85
N ILE A 110 7.81 -2.47 -4.30
CA ILE A 110 7.50 -1.15 -4.83
C ILE A 110 7.49 -1.27 -6.36
N ALA A 111 6.30 -1.29 -6.93
CA ALA A 111 6.14 -1.10 -8.36
C ALA A 111 6.20 0.41 -8.62
N GLU A 112 7.27 0.87 -9.26
CA GLU A 112 7.24 2.18 -9.90
C GLU A 112 6.25 2.09 -11.07
N ILE A 113 4.99 2.38 -10.77
CA ILE A 113 4.08 2.82 -11.81
C ILE A 113 4.60 4.22 -12.12
N ALA A 114 5.51 4.32 -13.07
CA ALA A 114 5.52 5.49 -13.92
C ALA A 114 4.11 5.53 -14.49
N ASP A 115 3.19 6.21 -13.79
CA ASP A 115 2.18 6.96 -14.49
C ASP A 115 2.97 7.60 -15.61
N ALA A 116 2.55 7.38 -16.85
CA ALA A 116 3.01 8.23 -17.91
C ALA A 116 2.49 9.63 -17.53
N GLN A 117 3.12 10.29 -16.55
CA GLN A 117 3.24 11.72 -16.44
C GLN A 117 3.68 12.06 -17.84
N GLN A 118 2.69 12.42 -18.65
CA GLN A 118 2.91 12.84 -20.00
C GLN A 118 3.97 13.90 -19.83
N SER A 119 5.18 13.63 -20.34
CA SER A 119 6.27 14.56 -20.20
C SER A 119 5.73 15.94 -20.61
N PRO A 120 6.19 17.05 -20.02
CA PRO A 120 5.72 18.37 -20.43
C PRO A 120 5.68 18.53 -21.95
N GLY A 121 6.63 17.89 -22.67
CA GLY A 121 6.61 17.72 -24.13
C GLY A 121 5.40 16.95 -24.69
N LYS A 122 5.04 15.76 -24.17
CA LYS A 122 3.84 15.02 -24.61
C LYS A 122 2.53 15.77 -24.33
N LEU A 123 2.45 16.52 -23.23
CA LEU A 123 1.29 17.38 -22.94
C LEU A 123 1.20 18.53 -23.95
N ALA A 124 2.32 19.20 -24.22
CA ALA A 124 2.40 20.27 -25.20
C ALA A 124 2.06 19.76 -26.62
N GLU A 125 2.59 18.59 -27.00
CA GLU A 125 2.32 17.95 -28.29
C GLU A 125 0.83 17.63 -28.47
N ARG A 126 0.19 17.09 -27.42
CA ARG A 126 -1.26 16.83 -27.43
C ARG A 126 -2.08 18.11 -27.57
N ALA A 127 -1.73 19.16 -26.84
CA ALA A 127 -2.41 20.45 -26.91
C ALA A 127 -2.28 21.09 -28.31
N CYS A 128 -1.10 21.02 -28.93
CA CYS A 128 -0.89 21.46 -30.30
C CYS A 128 -1.75 20.66 -31.30
N ASN A 129 -1.75 19.32 -31.20
CA ASN A 129 -2.54 18.47 -32.09
C ASN A 129 -4.05 18.76 -31.99
N GLN A 130 -4.56 19.03 -30.78
CA GLN A 130 -5.96 19.44 -30.59
C GLN A 130 -6.27 20.80 -31.23
N ALA A 131 -5.36 21.76 -31.09
CA ALA A 131 -5.54 23.09 -31.67
C ALA A 131 -5.43 23.09 -33.21
N ILE A 132 -4.59 22.22 -33.79
CA ILE A 132 -4.54 21.98 -35.25
C ILE A 132 -5.89 21.47 -35.75
N LEU A 133 -6.47 20.47 -35.07
CA LEU A 133 -7.78 19.92 -35.44
C LEU A 133 -8.90 20.97 -35.32
N ALA A 134 -8.87 21.82 -34.30
CA ALA A 134 -9.85 22.88 -34.11
C ALA A 134 -9.76 24.00 -35.17
N ALA A 135 -8.55 24.30 -35.65
CA ALA A 135 -8.32 25.30 -36.70
C ALA A 135 -8.42 24.71 -38.12
N MET A 136 -8.60 23.40 -38.26
CA MET A 136 -8.53 22.71 -39.55
C MET A 136 -9.69 23.15 -40.47
N GLY A 137 -9.35 23.78 -41.58
CA GLY A 137 -10.33 24.29 -42.55
C GLY A 137 -11.06 25.57 -42.11
N SER A 138 -10.61 26.22 -41.02
CA SER A 138 -11.15 27.51 -40.58
C SER A 138 -10.26 28.67 -41.04
N ASN A 139 -10.89 29.77 -41.45
CA ASN A 139 -10.23 31.07 -41.71
C ASN A 139 -10.36 32.04 -40.52
N ASP A 140 -10.84 31.56 -39.37
CA ASP A 140 -10.96 32.36 -38.15
C ASP A 140 -9.56 32.65 -37.58
N GLU A 141 -9.16 33.93 -37.62
CA GLU A 141 -7.86 34.39 -37.11
C GLU A 141 -7.66 34.05 -35.63
N THR A 142 -8.73 33.96 -34.84
CA THR A 142 -8.64 33.63 -33.42
C THR A 142 -8.25 32.17 -33.20
N LEU A 143 -8.80 31.24 -34.00
CA LEU A 143 -8.46 29.82 -33.97
C LEU A 143 -7.04 29.56 -34.49
N LEU A 144 -6.62 30.31 -35.51
CA LEU A 144 -5.25 30.25 -36.03
C LEU A 144 -4.23 30.75 -34.99
N ALA A 145 -4.52 31.87 -34.31
CA ALA A 145 -3.66 32.39 -33.24
C ALA A 145 -3.58 31.44 -32.03
N GLN A 146 -4.69 30.77 -31.69
CA GLN A 146 -4.72 29.75 -30.62
C GLN A 146 -3.87 28.53 -30.98
N ARG A 147 -3.96 28.04 -32.23
CA ARG A 147 -3.09 26.97 -32.75
C ARG A 147 -1.62 27.36 -32.63
N ASP A 148 -1.25 28.53 -33.13
CA ASP A 148 0.15 28.97 -33.17
C ASP A 148 0.73 29.11 -31.76
N LYS A 149 -0.07 29.63 -30.82
CA LYS A 149 0.30 29.70 -29.40
C LYS A 149 0.47 28.32 -28.76
N ALA A 150 -0.43 27.38 -29.03
CA ALA A 150 -0.36 26.02 -28.48
C ALA A 150 0.83 25.23 -29.04
N CYS A 151 1.16 25.42 -30.32
CA CYS A 151 2.26 24.73 -30.99
C CYS A 151 3.63 25.37 -30.78
N ALA A 152 3.71 26.63 -30.32
CA ALA A 152 4.97 27.29 -29.99
C ALA A 152 5.74 26.58 -28.85
N ALA A 153 5.02 25.92 -27.93
CA ALA A 153 5.61 25.19 -26.80
C ALA A 153 6.20 23.80 -27.18
N VAL A 154 6.03 23.37 -28.43
CA VAL A 154 6.48 22.06 -28.95
C VAL A 154 7.71 22.19 -29.86
N ARG A 155 8.05 23.41 -30.28
CA ARG A 155 9.26 23.72 -31.07
C ARG A 155 10.51 23.75 -30.20
#